data_AF-A0A7G9Z058-F1
#
_entry.id   AF-A0A7G9Z058-F1
#
_cell.length_a   1.000
_cell.length_b   1.000
_cell.length_c   1.000
_cell.angle_alpha   90.00
_cell.angle_beta   90.00
_cell.angle_gamma   90.00
#
_symmetry.space_group_name_H-M   'P 1'
#
loop_
_entity.id
_entity.type
_entity.pdbx_description
1 polymer ?
#
loop_
_entity_poly.entity_id
_entity_poly.type
_entity_poly.pdbx_seq_one_letter_code
_entity_poly.pdbx_strand_id
1 'polypeptide(L)' 'MLTLSAAEIVGQHLKKGAIVVLESTIYLGITEEIIAPILDLENESGLKCGADFKIGDSP' A
#
# COMPACT_ATOMS: atom_id res chain seq x y z
N MET A 1 -7.05 6.53 -10.90
CA MET A 1 -5.70 6.64 -11.49
C MET A 1 -4.71 7.33 -10.53
N LEU A 2 -5.10 8.38 -9.79
CA LEU A 2 -4.22 9.07 -8.80
C LEU A 2 -3.68 8.17 -7.67
N THR A 3 -4.47 7.22 -7.18
CA THR A 3 -4.09 6.37 -6.03
C THR A 3 -2.98 5.36 -6.35
N LEU A 4 -2.87 4.94 -7.62
CA LEU A 4 -1.87 3.97 -8.07
C LEU A 4 -0.46 4.58 -8.03
N SER A 5 -0.29 5.75 -8.64
CA SER A 5 1.00 6.45 -8.65
C SER A 5 1.43 6.89 -7.26
N ALA A 6 0.47 7.23 -6.38
CA ALA A 6 0.77 7.49 -4.98
C ALA A 6 1.27 6.22 -4.26
N ALA A 7 0.64 5.08 -4.51
CA ALA A 7 1.08 3.80 -3.95
C ALA A 7 2.46 3.37 -4.44
N GLU A 8 2.81 3.61 -5.71
CA GLU A 8 4.16 3.34 -6.25
C GLU A 8 5.23 4.19 -5.55
N ILE A 9 5.00 5.50 -5.41
CA ILE A 9 5.95 6.41 -4.73
C ILE A 9 6.10 6.03 -3.25
N VAL A 10 4.98 5.72 -2.58
CA VAL A 10 4.99 5.28 -1.19
C VAL A 10 5.71 3.95 -1.05
N GLY A 11 5.47 3.00 -1.96
CA GLY A 11 6.14 1.70 -2.02
C GLY A 11 7.66 1.86 -2.05
N GLN A 12 8.20 2.69 -2.95
CA GLN A 12 9.64 2.95 -3.07
C GLN A 12 10.29 3.57 -1.83
N HIS A 13 9.53 4.29 -1.01
CA HIS A 13 10.03 4.92 0.23
C HIS A 13 9.56 4.21 1.49
N LEU A 14 8.84 3.08 1.34
CA LEU A 14 8.24 2.36 2.44
C LEU A 14 9.33 1.72 3.30
N LYS A 15 9.17 1.82 4.61
CA LYS A 15 10.09 1.22 5.59
C LYS A 15 9.37 0.16 6.40
N LYS A 16 10.14 -0.83 6.85
CA LYS A 16 9.65 -1.83 7.81
C LYS A 16 9.13 -1.13 9.07
N GLY A 17 7.90 -1.46 9.45
CA GLY A 17 7.13 -0.85 10.54
C GLY A 17 6.20 0.28 10.12
N ALA A 18 6.14 0.64 8.84
CA ALA A 18 5.24 1.70 8.36
C ALA A 18 3.76 1.29 8.42
N ILE A 19 2.88 2.29 8.56
CA ILE A 19 1.43 2.13 8.51
C ILE A 19 0.92 3.04 7.40
N VAL A 20 0.20 2.46 6.46
CA VAL A 20 -0.41 3.16 5.32
C VAL A 20 -1.92 3.21 5.56
N VAL A 21 -2.48 4.41 5.63
CA VAL A 21 -3.91 4.63 5.82
C VAL A 21 -4.48 5.27 4.57
N LEU A 22 -5.51 4.66 4.01
CA LEU A 22 -6.23 5.18 2.84
C LEU A 22 -7.48 5.91 3.33
N GLU A 23 -7.49 7.23 3.17
CA GLU A 23 -8.60 8.13 3.55
C GLU A 23 -9.50 8.52 2.36
N SER A 24 -9.16 8.07 1.15
CA SER A 24 -10.00 8.31 -0.02
C SER A 24 -11.15 7.30 -0.07
N THR A 25 -12.30 7.68 -0.65
CA THR A 25 -13.38 6.73 -0.93
C THR A 25 -12.95 5.77 -2.03
N ILE A 26 -12.28 4.68 -1.64
CA ILE A 26 -11.90 3.59 -2.52
C ILE A 26 -12.96 2.49 -2.45
N TYR A 27 -13.17 1.82 -3.58
CA TYR A 27 -14.03 0.65 -3.64
C TYR A 27 -13.49 -0.44 -2.70
N LEU A 28 -14.41 -1.10 -1.99
CA LEU A 28 -14.08 -2.26 -1.15
C LEU A 28 -13.30 -3.30 -1.98
N GLY A 29 -12.13 -3.72 -1.52
CA GLY A 29 -11.26 -4.65 -2.22
C GLY A 29 -10.10 -4.02 -2.99
N ILE A 30 -10.14 -2.73 -3.34
CA ILE A 30 -9.00 -2.04 -4.01
C ILE A 30 -7.73 -2.10 -3.13
N THR A 31 -7.88 -2.01 -1.81
CA THR A 31 -6.78 -2.03 -0.87
C THR A 31 -5.96 -3.31 -0.93
N GLU A 32 -6.61 -4.47 -1.00
CA GLU A 32 -5.95 -5.78 -0.99
C GLU A 32 -5.66 -6.31 -2.40
N GLU A 33 -6.52 -5.99 -3.37
CA GLU A 33 -6.40 -6.51 -4.74
C GLU A 33 -5.44 -5.68 -5.60
N ILE A 34 -5.27 -4.39 -5.29
CA ILE A 34 -4.46 -3.46 -6.09
C ILE A 34 -3.35 -2.81 -5.26
N ILE A 35 -3.67 -2.18 -4.12
CA ILE A 35 -2.68 -1.40 -3.37
C ILE A 35 -1.68 -2.30 -2.66
N ALA A 36 -2.14 -3.39 -2.05
CA ALA A 36 -1.27 -4.37 -1.40
C ALA A 36 -0.20 -4.88 -2.37
N PRO A 37 -0.51 -5.47 -3.55
CA PRO A 37 0.54 -5.94 -4.46
C PRO A 37 1.46 -4.84 -5.00
N ILE A 38 1.00 -3.58 -5.09
CA ILE A 38 1.85 -2.43 -5.46
C ILE A 38 2.85 -2.08 -4.36
N LEU A 39 2.45 -2.19 -3.09
CA LEU A 39 3.34 -1.97 -1.94
C LEU A 39 4.20 -3.21 -1.63
N ASP A 40 3.67 -4.41 -1.91
CA ASP A 40 4.32 -5.72 -1.82
C ASP A 40 5.23 -6.00 -3.02
N LEU A 41 5.44 -5.05 -3.93
CA LEU A 41 6.25 -5.25 -5.13
C LEU A 41 7.67 -5.64 -4.69
N GLU A 42 7.91 -6.96 -4.64
CA GLU A 42 9.12 -7.61 -4.15
C GLU A 42 10.38 -7.14 -4.89
N ASN A 43 10.22 -6.44 -6.03
CA ASN A 43 11.30 -5.92 -6.85
C ASN A 43 11.90 -4.57 -6.37
N GLU A 44 11.19 -3.75 -5.60
CA GLU A 44 11.71 -2.42 -5.19
C GLU A 44 11.97 -2.30 -3.70
N SER A 45 11.08 -2.83 -2.85
CA SER A 45 11.16 -2.60 -1.39
C SER A 45 11.37 -3.87 -0.58
N GLY A 46 10.99 -5.04 -1.12
CA GLY A 46 11.17 -6.33 -0.44
C GLY A 46 10.41 -6.46 0.89
N LEU A 47 9.33 -5.69 1.07
CA LEU A 47 8.52 -5.66 2.29
C LEU A 47 7.18 -6.35 2.03
N LYS A 48 6.71 -7.16 2.99
CA LYS A 48 5.41 -7.81 2.91
C LYS A 48 4.33 -7.09 3.71
N CYS A 49 3.17 -6.92 3.09
CA CYS A 49 1.94 -6.43 3.69
C CYS A 49 1.52 -7.39 4.81
N GLY A 50 1.20 -6.83 5.98
CA GLY A 50 0.83 -7.57 7.18
C GLY A 50 2.01 -8.04 8.05
N ALA A 51 3.21 -8.22 7.47
CA ALA A 51 4.41 -8.63 8.20
C ALA A 51 5.38 -7.47 8.45
N ASP A 52 5.66 -6.67 7.43
CA ASP A 52 6.61 -5.57 7.46
C ASP A 52 5.92 -4.20 7.49
N PHE A 53 4.72 -4.06 6.94
CA PHE A 53 3.93 -2.83 7.04
C PHE A 53 2.44 -3.17 7.17
N LYS A 54 1.65 -2.23 7.70
CA LYS A 54 0.20 -2.41 7.84
C LYS A 54 -0.55 -1.47 6.91
N ILE A 55 -1.63 -1.96 6.33
CA ILE A 55 -2.56 -1.17 5.54
C ILE A 55 -3.89 -1.09 6.27
N GLY A 56 -4.56 0.06 6.17
CA GLY A 56 -5.90 0.25 6.72
C GLY A 56 -6.70 1.24 5.90
N ASP A 57 -7.99 1.03 5.86
CA ASP A 57 -8.98 1.96 5.32
C ASP A 57 -9.61 2.76 6.47
N SER A 58 -9.75 4.07 6.27
CA SER A 58 -10.56 4.94 7.12
C SER A 58 -11.57 5.66 6.24
N PRO A 59 -12.88 5.42 6.42
CA PRO A 59 -13.92 6.12 5.68
C PRO A 59 -14.08 7.58 6.11
#